data_AF-A0A2P8I137-F1
#
_entry.id   AF-A0A2P8I137-F1
#
_cell.length_a   1.000
_cell.length_b   1.000
_cell.length_c   1.000
_cell.angle_alpha   90.00
_cell.angle_beta   90.00
_cell.angle_gamma   90.00
#
_symmetry.space_group_name_H-M   'P 1'
#
loop_
_entity.id
_entity.type
_entity.pdbx_description
1 polymer ?
#
loop_
_entity_poly.entity_id
_entity_poly.type
_entity_poly.pdbx_seq_one_letter_code
_entity_poly.pdbx_strand_id
1 'polypeptide(L)'
;MSTTLAFTLVTPEELDRAIKEPEWALERVQDGDALSCFLEKSWAGIQFLLDAAEVDVELHEDGFIIDDEAILSGWSDSMVADAAKALSAVPFEVLAGHYDPRKLSEAEVYPFRHLWDGDDIEYLRENYVDLVEFFQETAASGGALIREISF
;
A
#
# COMPACT_ATOMS: atom_id res chain seq x y z
N MET A 1 1.07 11.25 16.47
CA MET A 1 1.47 11.22 15.06
C MET A 1 0.88 9.95 14.50
N SER A 2 0.13 10.10 13.41
CA SER A 2 -0.65 9.01 12.83
C SER A 2 -0.03 8.75 11.48
N THR A 3 0.51 7.55 11.30
CA THR A 3 1.17 7.17 10.07
C THR A 3 0.17 6.60 9.09
N THR A 4 0.10 7.17 7.89
CA THR A 4 -0.80 6.70 6.82
C THR A 4 -0.01 6.38 5.56
N LEU A 5 -0.53 5.48 4.73
CA LEU A 5 0.11 5.05 3.49
C LEU A 5 -0.84 5.25 2.30
N ALA A 6 -0.31 5.80 1.22
CA ALA A 6 -1.02 5.99 -0.04
C ALA A 6 -0.18 5.50 -1.23
N PHE A 7 -0.83 5.03 -2.28
CA PHE A 7 -0.23 4.83 -3.59
C PHE A 7 -0.84 5.79 -4.61
N THR A 8 -0.01 6.47 -5.38
CA THR A 8 -0.43 7.42 -6.41
C THR A 8 -0.02 6.91 -7.79
N LEU A 9 -0.97 6.84 -8.71
CA LEU A 9 -0.74 6.44 -10.09
C LEU A 9 0.10 7.50 -10.81
N VAL A 10 1.13 7.02 -11.50
CA VAL A 10 1.99 7.79 -12.40
C VAL A 10 2.29 6.98 -13.67
N THR A 11 2.73 7.65 -14.74
CA THR A 11 3.33 6.94 -15.87
C THR A 11 4.76 6.50 -15.56
N PRO A 12 5.35 5.54 -16.30
CA PRO A 12 6.76 5.20 -16.15
C PRO A 12 7.71 6.40 -16.35
N GLU A 13 7.39 7.32 -17.28
CA GLU A 13 8.18 8.54 -17.50
C GLU A 13 8.06 9.53 -16.34
N GLU A 14 6.88 9.62 -15.74
CA GLU A 14 6.65 10.38 -14.52
C GLU A 14 7.40 9.78 -13.33
N LEU A 15 7.47 8.45 -13.22
CA LEU A 15 8.30 7.78 -12.22
C LEU A 15 9.79 8.08 -12.41
N ASP A 16 10.28 8.00 -13.66
CA ASP A 16 11.65 8.37 -14.01
C ASP A 16 11.98 9.84 -13.69
N ARG A 17 10.97 10.71 -13.71
CA ARG A 17 11.08 12.10 -13.28
C ARG A 17 11.10 12.19 -11.76
N ALA A 18 10.21 11.50 -11.06
CA ALA A 18 10.15 11.47 -9.60
C ALA A 18 11.50 11.14 -8.97
N ILE A 19 12.19 10.13 -9.51
CA ILE A 19 13.52 9.70 -9.03
C ILE A 19 14.59 10.79 -9.20
N LYS A 20 14.45 11.67 -10.20
CA LYS A 20 15.41 12.75 -10.49
C LYS A 20 15.05 14.06 -9.80
N GLU A 21 13.76 14.28 -9.56
CA GLU A 21 13.17 15.50 -9.02
C GLU A 21 12.22 15.10 -7.86
N PRO A 22 12.75 14.80 -6.66
CA PRO A 22 11.92 14.40 -5.51
C PRO A 22 10.88 15.46 -5.11
N GLU A 23 11.18 16.75 -5.29
CA GLU A 23 10.19 17.81 -5.07
C GLU A 23 8.97 17.68 -5.98
N TRP A 24 9.16 17.26 -7.24
CA TRP A 24 8.05 17.05 -8.16
C TRP A 24 7.21 15.84 -7.74
N ALA A 25 7.86 14.77 -7.26
CA ALA A 25 7.18 13.60 -6.72
C ALA A 25 6.28 13.98 -5.53
N LEU A 26 6.78 14.83 -4.62
CA LEU A 26 6.03 15.33 -3.48
C LEU A 26 4.82 16.17 -3.91
N GLU A 27 5.00 17.10 -4.84
CA GLU A 27 3.88 17.88 -5.40
C GLU A 27 2.84 16.97 -6.06
N ARG A 28 3.28 15.90 -6.74
CA ARG A 28 2.42 14.98 -7.46
C ARG A 28 1.55 14.12 -6.55
N VAL A 29 2.08 13.67 -5.39
CA VAL A 29 1.28 12.90 -4.40
C VAL A 29 0.37 13.79 -3.56
N GLN A 30 0.69 15.08 -3.43
CA GLN A 30 -0.15 16.07 -2.75
C GLN A 30 -1.24 16.67 -3.67
N ASP A 31 -1.21 16.37 -4.97
CA ASP A 31 -2.23 16.78 -5.91
C ASP A 31 -3.54 16.02 -5.65
N GLY A 32 -4.58 16.72 -5.22
CA GLY A 32 -5.88 16.11 -4.91
C GLY A 32 -6.63 15.55 -6.12
N ASP A 33 -6.20 15.88 -7.34
CA ASP A 33 -6.76 15.32 -8.59
C ASP A 33 -6.03 14.05 -9.05
N ALA A 34 -4.96 13.65 -8.36
CA ALA A 34 -4.21 12.43 -8.61
C ALA A 34 -5.06 11.17 -8.34
N LEU A 35 -5.09 10.24 -9.30
CA LEU A 35 -5.64 8.92 -9.01
C LEU A 35 -4.74 8.21 -7.99
N SER A 36 -5.32 7.83 -6.85
CA SER A 36 -4.60 7.25 -5.72
C SER A 36 -5.45 6.23 -4.97
N CYS A 37 -4.79 5.31 -4.28
CA CYS A 37 -5.36 4.40 -3.30
C CYS A 37 -4.82 4.76 -1.92
N PHE A 38 -5.71 5.18 -1.02
CA PHE A 38 -5.36 5.60 0.33
C PHE A 38 -5.73 4.50 1.33
N LEU A 39 -4.72 3.85 1.92
CA LEU A 39 -4.93 2.78 2.90
C LEU A 39 -5.16 3.30 4.33
N GLU A 40 -5.10 4.61 4.53
CA GLU A 40 -5.16 5.26 5.84
C GLU A 40 -4.26 4.52 6.85
N LYS A 41 -4.80 3.92 7.92
CA LYS A 41 -4.05 3.17 8.93
C LYS A 41 -4.17 1.65 8.77
N SER A 42 -4.87 1.19 7.73
CA SER A 42 -5.06 -0.25 7.46
C SER A 42 -3.80 -0.94 6.97
N TRP A 43 -2.83 -0.19 6.41
CA TRP A 43 -1.66 -0.74 5.72
C TRP A 43 -0.91 -1.81 6.53
N ALA A 44 -0.68 -1.59 7.82
CA ALA A 44 0.04 -2.55 8.66
C ALA A 44 -0.81 -3.78 9.01
N GLY A 45 -2.12 -3.60 9.19
CA GLY A 45 -3.05 -4.71 9.39
C GLY A 45 -3.18 -5.57 8.13
N ILE A 46 -3.22 -4.95 6.95
CA ILE A 46 -3.19 -5.64 5.66
C ILE A 46 -1.86 -6.38 5.50
N GLN A 47 -0.71 -5.72 5.74
CA GLN A 47 0.60 -6.36 5.64
C GLN A 47 0.70 -7.59 6.56
N PHE A 48 0.24 -7.48 7.80
CA PHE A 48 0.21 -8.61 8.74
C PHE A 48 -0.57 -9.82 8.19
N LEU A 49 -1.70 -9.58 7.50
CA LEU A 49 -2.48 -10.65 6.88
C LEU A 49 -1.80 -11.22 5.64
N LEU A 50 -1.17 -10.39 4.83
CA LEU A 50 -0.38 -10.81 3.66
C LEU A 50 0.78 -11.72 4.08
N ASP A 51 1.54 -11.31 5.11
CA ASP A 51 2.65 -12.09 5.67
C ASP A 51 2.15 -13.45 6.19
N ALA A 52 1.03 -13.45 6.91
CA ALA A 52 0.43 -14.67 7.44
C ALA A 52 -0.08 -15.63 6.35
N ALA A 53 -0.43 -15.09 5.18
CA ALA A 53 -0.85 -15.83 3.99
C ALA A 53 0.32 -16.11 3.02
N GLU A 54 1.55 -15.77 3.39
CA GLU A 54 2.77 -15.94 2.57
C GLU A 54 2.68 -15.26 1.20
N VAL A 55 2.04 -14.09 1.13
CA VAL A 55 1.98 -13.26 -0.08
C VAL A 55 3.24 -12.41 -0.18
N ASP A 56 3.97 -12.57 -1.28
CA ASP A 56 5.24 -11.88 -1.54
C ASP A 56 5.01 -10.44 -2.05
N VAL A 57 4.49 -9.58 -1.16
CA VAL A 57 4.29 -8.13 -1.37
C VAL A 57 4.52 -7.41 -0.05
N GLU A 58 5.43 -6.42 -0.03
CA GLU A 58 5.69 -5.59 1.16
C GLU A 58 5.26 -4.14 0.89
N LEU A 59 4.06 -3.78 1.36
CA LEU A 59 3.40 -2.50 1.04
C LEU A 59 4.23 -1.28 1.49
N HIS A 60 4.99 -1.40 2.57
CA HIS A 60 5.74 -0.28 3.12
C HIS A 60 7.14 -0.13 2.51
N GLU A 61 7.89 -1.23 2.46
CA GLU A 61 9.33 -1.22 2.15
C GLU A 61 9.65 -1.49 0.67
N ASP A 62 8.78 -2.15 -0.10
CA ASP A 62 9.05 -2.37 -1.52
C ASP A 62 9.09 -1.04 -2.29
N GLY A 63 9.87 -1.04 -3.36
CA GLY A 63 10.07 0.10 -4.25
C GLY A 63 11.48 0.68 -4.19
N PHE A 64 11.70 1.70 -4.99
CA PHE A 64 12.95 2.47 -5.03
C PHE A 64 12.76 3.75 -4.23
N ILE A 65 13.61 3.99 -3.24
CA ILE A 65 13.58 5.25 -2.47
C ILE A 65 13.72 6.46 -3.42
N ILE A 66 12.78 7.40 -3.32
CA ILE A 66 12.74 8.62 -4.15
C ILE A 66 13.38 9.81 -3.42
N ASP A 67 13.16 9.94 -2.11
CA ASP A 67 13.61 11.06 -1.29
C ASP A 67 14.55 10.63 -0.16
N ASP A 68 15.32 11.58 0.37
CA ASP A 68 16.30 11.31 1.44
C ASP A 68 15.66 10.85 2.76
N GLU A 69 14.38 11.16 2.99
CA GLU A 69 13.64 10.77 4.20
C GLU A 69 12.90 9.43 4.04
N ALA A 70 13.00 8.79 2.86
CA ALA A 70 12.30 7.56 2.49
C ALA A 70 10.76 7.63 2.65
N ILE A 71 10.21 8.85 2.61
CA ILE A 71 8.77 9.12 2.64
C ILE A 71 8.11 8.65 1.34
N LEU A 72 8.83 8.78 0.22
CA LEU A 72 8.39 8.42 -1.11
C LEU A 72 9.19 7.22 -1.63
N SER A 73 8.50 6.24 -2.19
CA SER A 73 9.14 5.18 -2.97
C SER A 73 8.43 4.94 -4.29
N GLY A 74 9.21 4.57 -5.29
CA GLY A 74 8.76 4.32 -6.64
C GLY A 74 8.56 2.84 -6.92
N TRP A 75 7.45 2.48 -7.54
CA TRP A 75 7.17 1.12 -8.00
C TRP A 75 7.08 1.13 -9.51
N SER A 76 7.99 0.42 -10.18
CA SER A 76 7.95 0.30 -11.63
C SER A 76 6.69 -0.45 -12.10
N ASP A 77 6.32 -0.26 -13.36
CA ASP A 77 5.24 -0.99 -14.01
C ASP A 77 5.36 -2.51 -13.83
N SER A 78 6.58 -3.06 -13.90
CA SER A 78 6.82 -4.48 -13.63
C SER A 78 6.54 -4.88 -12.18
N MET A 79 6.96 -4.08 -11.20
CA MET A 79 6.69 -4.34 -9.78
C MET A 79 5.18 -4.27 -9.50
N VAL A 80 4.50 -3.28 -10.08
CA VAL A 80 3.05 -3.12 -9.96
C VAL A 80 2.34 -4.32 -10.58
N ALA A 81 2.77 -4.80 -11.74
CA ALA A 81 2.18 -5.98 -12.38
C ALA A 81 2.38 -7.26 -11.53
N ASP A 82 3.57 -7.45 -10.96
CA ASP A 82 3.85 -8.60 -10.09
C ASP A 82 3.03 -8.54 -8.79
N ALA A 83 2.95 -7.37 -8.16
CA ALA A 83 2.12 -7.16 -6.97
C ALA A 83 0.62 -7.30 -7.26
N ALA A 84 0.12 -6.73 -8.36
CA ALA A 84 -1.27 -6.88 -8.78
C ALA A 84 -1.64 -8.35 -8.97
N LYS A 85 -0.74 -9.15 -9.54
CA LYS A 85 -0.91 -10.58 -9.70
C LYS A 85 -0.89 -11.32 -8.35
N ALA A 86 0.03 -10.97 -7.46
CA ALA A 86 0.13 -11.60 -6.14
C ALA A 86 -1.11 -11.30 -5.26
N LEU A 87 -1.50 -10.03 -5.17
CA LEU A 87 -2.67 -9.57 -4.43
C LEU A 87 -3.96 -10.21 -4.98
N SER A 88 -4.19 -10.16 -6.29
CA SER A 88 -5.41 -10.72 -6.89
C SER A 88 -5.49 -12.26 -6.85
N ALA A 89 -4.38 -12.96 -6.60
CA ALA A 89 -4.39 -14.40 -6.39
C ALA A 89 -4.96 -14.80 -5.03
N VAL A 90 -5.04 -13.87 -4.08
CA VAL A 90 -5.49 -14.13 -2.70
C VAL A 90 -6.76 -13.31 -2.40
N PRO A 91 -7.95 -13.93 -2.45
CA PRO A 91 -9.18 -13.23 -2.09
C PRO A 91 -9.19 -12.93 -0.59
N PHE A 92 -9.91 -11.89 -0.17
CA PHE A 92 -9.93 -11.46 1.23
C PHE A 92 -10.42 -12.56 2.18
N GLU A 93 -11.27 -13.49 1.72
CA GLU A 93 -11.72 -14.63 2.54
C GLU A 93 -10.56 -15.52 3.02
N VAL A 94 -9.47 -15.60 2.25
CA VAL A 94 -8.25 -16.29 2.69
C VAL A 94 -7.57 -15.48 3.78
N LEU A 95 -7.36 -14.18 3.58
CA LEU A 95 -6.77 -13.27 4.56
C LEU A 95 -7.56 -13.24 5.88
N ALA A 96 -8.89 -13.20 5.79
CA ALA A 96 -9.80 -13.25 6.94
C ALA A 96 -9.62 -14.53 7.78
N GLY A 97 -9.18 -15.64 7.18
CA GLY A 97 -8.83 -16.87 7.89
C GLY A 97 -7.61 -16.73 8.80
N HIS A 98 -6.75 -15.74 8.55
CA HIS A 98 -5.57 -15.42 9.35
C HIS A 98 -5.82 -14.31 10.38
N TYR A 99 -6.98 -13.65 10.32
CA TYR A 99 -7.31 -12.56 11.23
C TYR A 99 -7.50 -13.06 12.67
N ASP A 100 -6.59 -12.66 13.56
CA ASP A 100 -6.73 -12.84 15.01
C ASP A 100 -6.46 -11.49 15.69
N PRO A 101 -7.51 -10.75 16.10
CA PRO A 101 -7.36 -9.40 16.65
C PRO A 101 -6.44 -9.35 17.87
N ARG A 102 -6.37 -10.45 18.65
CA ARG A 102 -5.45 -10.52 19.79
C ARG A 102 -4.00 -10.59 19.32
N LYS A 103 -3.70 -11.37 18.27
CA LYS A 103 -2.34 -11.44 17.73
C LYS A 103 -1.89 -10.11 17.14
N LEU A 104 -2.76 -9.43 16.39
CA LEU A 104 -2.44 -8.10 15.86
C LEU A 104 -2.14 -7.11 17.00
N SER A 105 -2.96 -7.11 18.06
CA SER A 105 -2.76 -6.26 19.23
C SER A 105 -1.49 -6.62 20.02
N GLU A 106 -1.21 -7.92 20.22
CA GLU A 106 -0.03 -8.42 20.93
C GLU A 106 1.27 -8.16 20.15
N ALA A 107 1.22 -8.22 18.83
CA ALA A 107 2.33 -7.86 17.95
C ALA A 107 2.48 -6.34 17.77
N GLU A 108 1.64 -5.54 18.46
CA GLU A 108 1.63 -4.08 18.37
C GLU A 108 1.52 -3.56 16.92
N VAL A 109 0.76 -4.28 16.07
CA VAL A 109 0.51 -3.90 14.68
C VAL A 109 -0.11 -2.51 14.65
N TYR A 110 0.50 -1.60 13.90
CA TYR A 110 0.03 -0.22 13.76
C TYR A 110 -1.46 -0.21 13.40
N PRO A 111 -2.31 0.60 14.07
CA PRO A 111 -1.97 1.76 14.89
C PRO A 111 -1.57 1.44 16.35
N PHE A 112 -0.42 1.93 16.82
CA PHE A 112 0.18 1.64 18.16
C PHE A 112 -0.70 1.92 19.42
N ARG A 113 -1.88 2.54 19.27
CA ARG A 113 -2.83 2.81 20.38
C ARG A 113 -4.21 2.23 20.14
N HIS A 114 -4.36 1.46 19.06
CA HIS A 114 -5.57 0.75 18.69
C HIS A 114 -5.44 -0.69 19.18
N LEU A 115 -6.51 -1.20 19.78
CA LEU A 115 -6.63 -2.62 20.05
C LEU A 115 -7.51 -3.19 18.96
N TRP A 116 -6.92 -4.02 18.10
CA TRP A 116 -7.64 -4.72 17.06
C TRP A 116 -8.75 -5.56 17.69
N ASP A 117 -9.95 -5.51 17.12
CA ASP A 117 -11.11 -6.26 17.57
C ASP A 117 -11.88 -6.91 16.40
N GLY A 118 -13.03 -7.51 16.67
CA GLY A 118 -13.79 -8.23 15.65
C GLY A 118 -14.38 -7.34 14.55
N ASP A 119 -14.56 -6.05 14.83
CA ASP A 119 -15.23 -5.11 13.93
C ASP A 119 -14.25 -4.50 12.90
N ASP A 120 -12.95 -4.47 13.22
CA ASP A 120 -11.91 -3.93 12.32
C ASP A 120 -11.66 -4.77 11.06
N ILE A 121 -12.10 -6.03 11.04
CA ILE A 121 -11.89 -6.91 9.87
C ILE A 121 -12.57 -6.37 8.62
N GLU A 122 -13.72 -5.69 8.77
CA GLU A 122 -14.42 -5.11 7.62
C GLU A 122 -13.68 -3.89 7.08
N TYR A 123 -13.09 -3.09 7.96
CA TYR A 123 -12.22 -1.99 7.56
C TYR A 123 -10.98 -2.49 6.79
N LEU A 124 -10.37 -3.61 7.22
CA LEU A 124 -9.29 -4.26 6.46
C LEU A 124 -9.78 -4.81 5.11
N ARG A 125 -11.01 -5.35 5.06
CA ARG A 125 -11.62 -5.85 3.82
C ARG A 125 -11.77 -4.76 2.79
N GLU A 126 -12.41 -3.66 3.16
CA GLU A 126 -12.70 -2.53 2.28
C GLU A 126 -11.40 -2.00 1.66
N ASN A 127 -10.40 -1.70 2.49
CA ASN A 127 -9.11 -1.19 2.02
C ASN A 127 -8.34 -2.21 1.16
N TYR A 128 -8.41 -3.51 1.47
CA TYR A 128 -7.75 -4.54 0.65
C TYR A 128 -8.40 -4.71 -0.72
N VAL A 129 -9.73 -4.63 -0.80
CA VAL A 129 -10.46 -4.71 -2.08
C VAL A 129 -10.08 -3.52 -2.96
N ASP A 130 -10.09 -2.31 -2.40
CA ASP A 130 -9.70 -1.09 -3.11
C ASP A 130 -8.24 -1.15 -3.57
N LEU A 131 -7.34 -1.69 -2.73
CA LEU A 131 -5.93 -1.90 -3.07
C LEU A 131 -5.77 -2.85 -4.27
N VAL A 132 -6.44 -4.00 -4.25
CA VAL A 132 -6.36 -5.00 -5.32
C VAL A 132 -6.89 -4.43 -6.63
N GLU A 133 -8.05 -3.77 -6.60
CA GLU A 133 -8.65 -3.13 -7.78
C GLU A 133 -7.70 -2.07 -8.36
N PHE A 134 -7.18 -1.18 -7.52
CA PHE A 134 -6.26 -0.13 -7.93
C PHE A 134 -4.96 -0.67 -8.56
N PHE A 135 -4.35 -1.70 -7.97
CA PHE A 135 -3.16 -2.33 -8.54
C PHE A 135 -3.45 -3.05 -9.86
N GLN A 136 -4.60 -3.73 -9.98
CA GLN A 136 -5.01 -4.37 -11.23
C GLN A 136 -5.26 -3.36 -12.35
N GLU A 137 -5.96 -2.27 -12.08
CA GLU A 137 -6.20 -1.20 -13.06
C GLU A 137 -4.89 -0.52 -13.48
N THR A 138 -4.01 -0.23 -12.52
CA THR A 138 -2.70 0.34 -12.79
C THR A 138 -1.87 -0.58 -13.68
N ALA A 139 -1.75 -1.85 -13.32
CA ALA A 139 -1.02 -2.84 -14.11
C ALA A 139 -1.61 -3.02 -15.52
N ALA A 140 -2.95 -3.02 -15.65
CA ALA A 140 -3.62 -3.13 -16.95
C ALA A 140 -3.34 -1.94 -17.87
N SER A 141 -3.11 -0.76 -17.30
CA SER A 141 -2.71 0.45 -18.04
C SER A 141 -1.20 0.53 -18.34
N GLY A 142 -0.38 -0.36 -17.76
CA GLY A 142 1.08 -0.26 -17.80
C GLY A 142 1.63 0.92 -16.97
N GLY A 143 0.88 1.33 -15.96
CA GLY A 143 1.26 2.43 -15.06
C GLY A 143 2.27 2.00 -14.00
N ALA A 144 2.88 3.01 -13.39
CA ALA A 144 3.77 2.91 -12.25
C ALA A 144 3.13 3.58 -11.02
N LEU A 145 3.70 3.40 -9.83
CA LEU A 145 3.18 4.02 -8.60
C LEU A 145 4.26 4.81 -7.86
N ILE A 146 3.83 5.84 -7.12
CA ILE A 146 4.59 6.44 -6.03
C ILE A 146 3.85 6.09 -4.73
N ARG A 147 4.54 5.44 -3.80
CA ARG A 147 4.07 5.16 -2.44
C ARG A 147 4.51 6.28 -1.51
N GLU A 148 3.57 6.91 -0.83
CA GLU A 148 3.81 7.91 0.21
C GLU A 148 3.52 7.33 1.59
N ILE A 149 4.37 7.67 2.58
CA ILE A 149 4.05 7.52 4.00
C ILE A 149 4.05 8.87 4.74
N SER A 150 2.93 9.24 5.36
CA SER A 150 2.72 10.56 6.02
C SER A 150 2.57 10.41 7.53
N PHE A 151 2.85 11.44 8.36
CA PHE A 151 2.95 11.35 9.84
C PHE A 151 2.15 12.39 10.65
#